data_AF-A0A445KDL8-F1
#
_entry.id   AF-A0A445KDL8-F1
#
_cell.length_a   1.000
_cell.length_b   1.000
_cell.length_c   1.000
_cell.angle_alpha   90.00
_cell.angle_beta   90.00
_cell.angle_gamma   90.00
#
_symmetry.space_group_name_H-M   'P 1'
#
loop_
_entity.id
_entity.type
_entity.pdbx_description
1 polymer ?
#
loop_
_entity_poly.entity_id
_entity_poly.type
_entity_poly.pdbx_seq_one_letter_code
_entity_poly.pdbx_strand_id
1 'polypeptide(L)'
;MGLCRVWFSGNCLSLSTVQRRASVVCEAAPKKVDSAVKRARQAEKRRVYNKARKSEIKTRTKKVLEALEVLKKKQDAQAEEILSIEKLIGEAYSIIDKAVRVGTLHRNTGANRKSRLARRKKAVEIHHGWYTPTPEASV
;
A
#
# COMPACT_ATOMS: atom_id res chain seq x y z
N MET A 1 -16.68 -43.09 53.53
CA MET A 1 -16.69 -44.31 54.36
C MET A 1 -15.93 -45.40 53.60
N GLY A 2 -15.03 -46.12 54.28
CA GLY A 2 -14.15 -47.17 53.74
C GLY A 2 -12.68 -46.73 53.69
N LEU A 3 -12.00 -46.55 54.84
CA LEU A 3 -11.21 -47.55 55.59
C LEU A 3 -10.08 -48.20 54.76
N CYS A 4 -8.82 -47.79 55.02
CA CYS A 4 -7.76 -48.55 55.73
C CYS A 4 -7.00 -49.52 54.79
N ARG A 5 -5.68 -49.77 54.79
CA ARG A 5 -4.60 -49.67 55.80
C ARG A 5 -3.27 -49.93 55.02
N VAL A 6 -2.28 -49.02 55.05
CA VAL A 6 -0.94 -49.11 55.71
C VAL A 6 0.01 -50.28 55.31
N TRP A 7 1.25 -49.86 54.97
CA TRP A 7 2.59 -50.48 55.16
C TRP A 7 3.22 -51.43 54.11
N PHE A 8 4.39 -51.01 53.61
CA PHE A 8 5.67 -51.75 53.65
C PHE A 8 6.80 -50.75 53.35
N SER A 9 7.49 -50.20 54.36
CA SER A 9 8.81 -50.64 54.86
C SER A 9 9.76 -51.18 53.78
N GLY A 10 10.84 -50.45 53.49
CA GLY A 10 11.93 -50.97 52.67
C GLY A 10 12.90 -49.91 52.18
N ASN A 11 13.78 -49.45 53.05
CA ASN A 11 15.00 -48.76 52.65
C ASN A 11 15.97 -49.79 52.05
N CYS A 12 16.35 -49.64 50.78
CA CYS A 12 17.49 -50.34 50.19
C CYS A 12 18.38 -49.31 49.48
N LEU A 13 19.51 -49.00 50.14
CA LEU A 13 20.67 -48.37 49.54
C LEU A 13 21.24 -49.30 48.47
N SER A 14 21.46 -48.82 47.24
CA SER A 14 22.59 -49.32 46.46
C SER A 14 22.95 -48.44 45.26
N LEU A 15 24.24 -48.05 45.25
CA LEU A 15 25.11 -47.85 44.10
C LEU A 15 24.83 -46.61 43.22
N SER A 16 25.48 -45.52 43.61
CA SER A 16 25.88 -44.42 42.74
C SER A 16 26.72 -44.95 41.57
N THR A 17 26.09 -45.18 40.42
CA THR A 17 26.79 -45.38 39.16
C THR A 17 27.26 -44.03 38.64
N VAL A 18 28.58 -43.83 38.75
CA VAL A 18 29.43 -42.81 38.13
C VAL A 18 28.71 -42.03 37.02
N GLN A 19 28.32 -40.78 37.30
CA GLN A 19 27.89 -39.84 36.27
C GLN A 19 29.06 -39.63 35.30
N ARG A 20 29.07 -40.41 34.22
CA ARG A 20 29.88 -40.11 33.05
C ARG A 20 29.46 -38.73 32.59
N ARG A 21 30.32 -37.73 32.80
CA ARG A 21 30.21 -36.42 32.15
C ARG A 21 30.38 -36.64 30.65
N ALA A 22 29.31 -37.05 29.98
CA ALA A 22 29.20 -36.86 28.55
C ALA A 22 29.21 -35.34 28.34
N SER A 23 30.30 -34.82 27.78
CA SER A 23 30.30 -33.48 27.23
C SER A 23 29.28 -33.46 26.09
N VAL A 24 28.05 -33.08 26.41
CA VAL A 24 27.04 -32.78 25.40
C VAL A 24 27.52 -31.52 24.70
N VAL A 25 28.25 -31.69 23.60
CA VAL A 25 28.39 -30.63 22.61
C VAL A 25 26.99 -30.47 22.03
N CYS A 26 26.23 -29.51 22.54
CA CYS A 26 24.99 -29.09 21.93
C CYS A 26 25.34 -28.47 20.57
N GLU A 27 25.30 -29.25 19.50
CA GLU A 27 25.14 -28.66 18.16
C GLU A 27 23.81 -27.90 18.16
N ALA A 28 23.89 -26.58 18.00
CA ALA A 28 22.73 -25.70 18.04
C ALA A 28 21.77 -26.06 16.90
N ALA A 29 20.59 -26.56 17.25
CA ALA A 29 19.54 -26.89 16.30
C ALA A 29 19.21 -25.66 15.40
N PRO A 30 18.99 -25.84 14.09
CA PRO A 30 18.72 -24.73 13.19
C PRO A 30 17.45 -23.99 13.64
N LYS A 31 17.57 -22.66 13.79
CA LYS A 31 16.45 -21.79 14.18
C LYS A 31 15.32 -21.95 13.16
N LYS A 32 14.13 -22.33 13.62
CA LYS A 32 12.91 -22.43 12.78
C LYS A 32 12.65 -21.08 12.11
N VAL A 33 12.36 -21.10 10.80
CA VAL A 33 12.09 -19.87 10.04
C VAL A 33 10.74 -19.33 10.48
N ASP A 34 10.76 -18.23 11.24
CA ASP A 34 9.52 -17.60 11.69
C ASP A 34 8.80 -16.93 10.50
N SER A 35 7.62 -17.47 10.18
CA SER A 35 6.75 -16.95 9.13
C SER A 35 6.38 -15.48 9.36
N ALA A 36 6.28 -15.04 10.63
CA ALA A 36 5.98 -13.66 10.99
C ALA A 36 7.11 -12.72 10.57
N VAL A 37 8.36 -13.08 10.87
CA VAL A 37 9.54 -12.29 10.48
C VAL A 37 9.67 -12.19 8.95
N LYS A 38 9.33 -13.26 8.23
CA LYS A 38 9.29 -13.23 6.74
C LYS A 38 8.22 -12.24 6.23
N ARG A 39 7.02 -12.28 6.80
CA ARG A 39 5.93 -11.37 6.42
C ARG A 39 6.27 -9.91 6.71
N ALA A 40 6.93 -9.62 7.85
CA ALA A 40 7.42 -8.29 8.19
C ALA A 40 8.38 -7.75 7.12
N ARG A 41 9.42 -8.53 6.76
CA ARG A 41 10.38 -8.14 5.70
C ARG A 41 9.70 -7.89 4.34
N GLN A 42 8.72 -8.72 3.97
CA GLN A 42 7.96 -8.54 2.72
C GLN A 42 7.08 -7.29 2.76
N ALA A 43 6.44 -7.02 3.90
CA ALA A 43 5.59 -5.86 4.09
C ALA A 43 6.40 -4.56 3.99
N GLU A 44 7.59 -4.49 4.61
CA GLU A 44 8.48 -3.33 4.51
C GLU A 44 8.87 -3.03 3.06
N LYS A 45 9.30 -4.05 2.31
CA LYS A 45 9.62 -3.91 0.89
C LYS A 45 8.43 -3.37 0.09
N ARG A 46 7.25 -3.99 0.24
CA ARG A 46 6.03 -3.56 -0.45
C ARG A 46 5.60 -2.15 -0.04
N ARG A 47 5.77 -1.79 1.24
CA ARG A 47 5.44 -0.47 1.78
C ARG A 47 6.25 0.62 1.10
N VAL A 48 7.56 0.43 0.91
CA VAL A 48 8.43 1.41 0.24
C VAL A 48 7.96 1.66 -1.20
N TYR A 49 7.74 0.60 -1.99
CA TYR A 49 7.26 0.75 -3.37
C TYR A 49 5.87 1.37 -3.47
N ASN A 50 4.94 0.95 -2.61
CA ASN A 50 3.58 1.49 -2.60
C ASN A 50 3.57 2.94 -2.15
N LYS A 51 4.42 3.32 -1.19
CA LYS A 51 4.59 4.71 -0.76
C LYS A 51 5.08 5.57 -1.93
N ALA A 52 6.14 5.16 -2.62
CA ALA A 52 6.71 5.89 -3.75
C ALA A 52 5.68 6.13 -4.88
N ARG A 53 4.97 5.08 -5.30
CA ARG A 53 3.92 5.20 -6.34
C ARG A 53 2.75 6.09 -5.90
N LYS A 54 2.30 5.96 -4.64
CA LYS A 54 1.21 6.80 -4.11
C LYS A 54 1.62 8.27 -4.02
N SER A 55 2.85 8.55 -3.59
CA SER A 55 3.38 9.93 -3.56
C SER A 55 3.54 10.50 -4.96
N GLU A 56 4.04 9.72 -5.93
CA GLU A 56 4.20 10.17 -7.30
C GLU A 56 2.87 10.62 -7.92
N ILE A 57 1.82 9.79 -7.78
CA ILE A 57 0.49 10.15 -8.26
C ILE A 57 -0.02 11.42 -7.58
N LYS A 58 0.18 11.55 -6.26
CA LYS A 58 -0.24 12.75 -5.52
C LYS A 58 0.46 13.99 -6.05
N THR A 59 1.76 13.93 -6.29
CA THR A 59 2.56 15.04 -6.82
C THR A 59 2.13 15.44 -8.22
N ARG A 60 2.01 14.48 -9.16
CA ARG A 60 1.56 14.77 -10.54
C ARG A 60 0.14 15.34 -10.58
N THR A 61 -0.76 14.77 -9.77
CA THR A 61 -2.14 15.28 -9.63
C THR A 61 -2.15 16.71 -9.09
N LYS A 62 -1.31 17.01 -8.08
CA LYS A 62 -1.20 18.35 -7.51
C LYS A 62 -0.73 19.38 -8.54
N LYS A 63 0.29 19.05 -9.34
CA LYS A 63 0.78 19.92 -10.44
C LYS A 63 -0.34 20.27 -11.44
N VAL A 64 -1.15 19.29 -11.84
CA VAL A 64 -2.28 19.53 -12.75
C VAL A 64 -3.30 20.47 -12.10
N LEU A 65 -3.64 20.25 -10.83
CA LEU A 65 -4.61 21.10 -10.13
C LEU A 65 -4.11 22.54 -9.96
N GLU A 66 -2.84 22.73 -9.61
CA GLU A 66 -2.23 24.06 -9.50
C GLU A 66 -2.26 24.79 -10.85
N ALA A 67 -1.91 24.11 -11.95
CA ALA A 67 -1.98 24.68 -13.29
C ALA A 67 -3.42 25.09 -13.69
N LEU A 68 -4.41 24.25 -13.38
CA LEU A 68 -5.83 24.56 -13.63
C LEU A 68 -6.35 25.72 -12.76
N GLU A 69 -5.87 25.85 -11.52
CA GLU A 69 -6.24 26.96 -10.63
C GLU A 69 -5.65 28.29 -11.10
N VAL A 70 -4.43 28.27 -11.64
CA VAL A 70 -3.81 29.45 -12.26
C VAL A 70 -4.59 29.85 -13.51
N LEU A 71 -4.93 28.89 -14.38
CA LEU A 71 -5.70 29.17 -15.60
C LEU A 71 -7.07 29.78 -15.29
N LYS A 72 -7.76 29.25 -14.27
CA LYS A 72 -9.08 29.77 -13.87
C LYS A 72 -9.04 31.24 -13.43
N LYS A 73 -7.92 31.71 -12.84
CA LYS A 73 -7.76 33.09 -12.35
C LYS A 73 -7.38 34.05 -13.47
N LYS A 74 -6.68 33.58 -14.50
CA LYS A 74 -6.33 34.38 -15.67
C LYS A 74 -7.53 34.42 -16.63
N GLN A 75 -7.89 35.61 -17.10
CA GLN A 75 -9.00 35.78 -18.05
C GLN A 75 -8.54 35.52 -19.50
N ASP A 76 -7.27 35.81 -19.82
CA ASP A 76 -6.68 35.59 -21.14
C ASP A 76 -5.97 34.23 -21.19
N ALA A 77 -6.72 33.18 -21.53
CA ALA A 77 -6.15 31.85 -21.67
C ALA A 77 -5.48 31.70 -23.05
N GLN A 78 -4.15 31.63 -23.07
CA GLN A 78 -3.40 31.30 -24.29
C GLN A 78 -3.49 29.80 -24.60
N ALA A 79 -3.62 29.46 -25.89
CA ALA A 79 -3.69 28.08 -26.39
C ALA A 79 -2.46 27.23 -25.98
N GLU A 80 -1.29 27.87 -25.81
CA GLU A 80 -0.06 27.21 -25.39
C GLU A 80 -0.12 26.67 -23.95
N GLU A 81 -0.80 27.39 -23.04
CA GLU A 81 -0.97 26.95 -21.65
C GLU A 81 -1.86 25.69 -21.59
N ILE A 82 -2.88 25.59 -22.47
CA ILE A 82 -3.76 24.43 -22.56
C ILE A 82 -2.98 23.18 -22.97
N LEU A 83 -2.15 23.27 -24.01
CA LEU A 83 -1.32 22.15 -24.48
C LEU A 83 -0.37 21.66 -23.39
N SER A 84 0.17 22.56 -22.58
CA SER A 84 1.02 22.20 -21.44
C SER A 84 0.24 21.41 -20.37
N ILE A 85 -0.99 21.83 -20.07
CA ILE A 85 -1.88 21.16 -19.11
C ILE A 85 -2.27 19.78 -19.62
N GLU A 86 -2.58 19.63 -20.91
CA GLU A 86 -2.93 18.34 -21.51
C GLU A 86 -1.77 17.34 -21.45
N LYS A 87 -0.53 17.81 -21.67
CA LYS A 87 0.67 16.99 -21.45
C LYS A 87 0.76 16.51 -20.01
N LEU A 88 0.56 17.41 -19.02
CA LEU A 88 0.58 17.05 -17.60
C LEU A 88 -0.54 16.06 -17.22
N ILE A 89 -1.72 16.19 -17.83
CA ILE A 89 -2.83 15.25 -17.65
C ILE A 89 -2.46 13.88 -18.22
N GLY A 90 -1.87 13.84 -19.42
CA GLY A 90 -1.38 12.60 -20.04
C GLY A 90 -0.35 11.87 -19.17
N GLU A 91 0.60 12.60 -18.60
CA GLU A 91 1.56 12.05 -17.64
C GLU A 91 0.86 11.48 -16.39
N ALA A 92 -0.09 12.22 -15.82
CA ALA A 92 -0.83 11.79 -14.64
C ALA A 92 -1.61 10.50 -14.91
N TYR A 93 -2.27 10.38 -16.07
CA TYR A 93 -2.98 9.18 -16.48
C TYR A 93 -2.04 8.00 -16.66
N SER A 94 -0.89 8.19 -17.31
CA SER A 94 0.12 7.14 -17.49
C SER A 94 0.56 6.54 -16.15
N ILE A 95 0.85 7.38 -15.15
CA ILE A 95 1.27 6.90 -13.82
C ILE A 95 0.12 6.22 -13.07
N ILE A 96 -1.11 6.75 -13.16
CA ILE A 96 -2.28 6.11 -12.54
C ILE A 96 -2.48 4.71 -13.10
N ASP A 97 -2.42 4.55 -14.41
CA ASP A 97 -2.65 3.25 -15.06
C ASP A 97 -1.53 2.25 -14.79
N LYS A 98 -0.28 2.72 -14.75
CA LYS A 98 0.86 1.90 -14.29
C LYS A 98 0.62 1.42 -12.85
N ALA A 99 0.13 2.28 -11.96
CA ALA A 99 -0.13 1.90 -10.57
C ALA A 99 -1.32 0.94 -10.41
N VAL A 100 -2.33 1.02 -11.29
CA VAL A 100 -3.44 0.05 -11.35
C VAL A 100 -2.93 -1.29 -11.87
N ARG A 101 -2.15 -1.30 -12.96
CA ARG A 101 -1.58 -2.53 -13.56
C ARG A 101 -0.69 -3.30 -12.58
N VAL A 102 0.11 -2.60 -11.78
CA VAL A 102 0.96 -3.25 -10.76
C VAL A 102 0.19 -3.60 -9.48
N GLY A 103 -1.10 -3.24 -9.38
CA GLY A 103 -1.94 -3.57 -8.21
C GLY A 103 -1.67 -2.73 -6.98
N THR A 104 -1.04 -1.55 -7.13
CA THR A 104 -0.87 -0.60 -6.01
C THR A 104 -2.17 0.17 -5.73
N LEU A 105 -2.99 0.38 -6.76
CA LEU A 105 -4.33 0.95 -6.66
C LEU A 105 -5.36 -0.03 -7.25
N HIS A 106 -6.55 -0.03 -6.67
CA HIS A 106 -7.69 -0.74 -7.26
C HIS A 106 -8.21 0.01 -8.49
N ARG A 107 -8.77 -0.72 -9.47
CA ARG A 107 -9.32 -0.18 -10.72
C ARG A 107 -10.30 0.98 -10.50
N ASN A 108 -11.20 0.85 -9.52
CA ASN A 108 -12.17 1.91 -9.20
C ASN A 108 -11.48 3.15 -8.63
N THR A 109 -10.43 2.97 -7.83
CA THR A 109 -9.65 4.10 -7.30
C THR A 109 -8.89 4.83 -8.41
N GLY A 110 -8.37 4.10 -9.40
CA GLY A 110 -7.77 4.68 -10.60
C GLY A 110 -8.78 5.49 -11.41
N ALA A 111 -9.94 4.89 -11.72
CA ALA A 111 -11.04 5.55 -12.41
C ALA A 111 -11.53 6.81 -11.69
N ASN A 112 -11.71 6.77 -10.37
CA ASN A 112 -12.11 7.93 -9.57
C ASN A 112 -11.09 9.09 -9.66
N ARG A 113 -9.79 8.78 -9.69
CA ARG A 113 -8.74 9.81 -9.85
C ARG A 113 -8.76 10.44 -11.23
N LYS A 114 -8.95 9.65 -12.29
CA LYS A 114 -9.10 10.17 -13.66
C LYS A 114 -10.35 11.03 -13.80
N SER A 115 -11.49 10.54 -13.29
CA SER A 115 -12.75 11.28 -13.30
C SER A 115 -12.62 12.63 -12.61
N ARG A 116 -11.90 12.69 -11.48
CA ARG A 116 -11.63 13.95 -10.78
C ARG A 116 -10.88 14.97 -11.64
N LEU A 117 -9.84 14.55 -12.35
CA LEU A 117 -9.06 15.44 -13.23
C LEU A 117 -9.92 15.92 -14.42
N ALA A 118 -10.65 15.01 -15.06
CA ALA A 118 -11.54 15.34 -16.17
C ALA A 118 -12.64 16.34 -15.76
N ARG A 119 -13.28 16.14 -14.60
CA ARG A 119 -14.29 17.07 -14.06
C ARG A 119 -13.72 18.45 -13.81
N ARG A 120 -12.48 18.54 -13.30
CA ARG A 120 -11.81 19.83 -13.06
C ARG A 120 -11.45 20.54 -14.36
N LYS A 121 -10.98 19.81 -15.37
CA LYS A 121 -10.74 20.35 -16.72
C LYS A 121 -12.02 20.95 -17.30
N LYS A 122 -13.11 20.17 -17.33
CA LYS A 122 -14.42 20.60 -17.85
C LYS A 122 -14.94 21.85 -17.14
N ALA A 123 -14.78 21.94 -15.81
CA ALA A 123 -15.22 23.12 -15.06
C ALA A 123 -14.48 24.40 -15.47
N VAL A 124 -13.21 24.29 -15.86
CA VAL A 124 -12.41 25.43 -16.35
C VAL A 124 -12.81 25.78 -17.79
N GLU A 125 -13.04 24.78 -18.64
CA GLU A 125 -13.55 24.99 -20.01
C GLU A 125 -14.92 25.71 -20.01
N ILE A 126 -15.82 25.35 -19.09
CA ILE A 126 -17.12 26.02 -18.91
C ILE A 126 -16.93 27.46 -18.41
N HIS A 127 -16.01 27.69 -17.48
CA HIS A 127 -15.74 29.02 -16.94
C HIS A 127 -15.24 30.00 -18.01
N HIS A 128 -14.42 29.52 -18.95
CA HIS A 128 -13.95 30.32 -20.08
C HIS A 128 -14.93 30.35 -21.26
N GLY A 129 -16.07 29.66 -21.16
CA GLY A 129 -17.13 29.68 -22.18
C GLY A 129 -16.84 28.85 -23.43
N TRP A 130 -15.80 28.03 -23.45
CA TRP A 130 -15.44 27.20 -24.62
C TRP A 130 -16.30 25.95 -24.77
N TYR A 131 -16.96 25.54 -23.69
CA TYR A 131 -17.83 24.38 -23.68
C TYR A 131 -19.11 24.68 -22.93
N THR A 132 -20.22 24.63 -23.65
CA THR A 132 -21.56 24.58 -23.07
C THR A 132 -22.06 23.14 -23.17
N PRO A 133 -22.20 22.40 -22.05
CA PRO A 133 -22.80 21.08 -22.12
C PRO A 133 -24.22 21.25 -22.65
N THR A 134 -24.52 20.54 -23.74
CA THR A 134 -25.90 20.38 -24.18
C THR A 134 -26.66 19.68 -23.05
N PRO A 135 -27.79 20.22 -22.56
CA PRO A 135 -28.59 19.52 -21.58
C PRO A 135 -29.08 18.22 -22.22
N GLU A 136 -28.54 17.10 -21.75
CA GLU A 136 -28.92 15.77 -22.25
C GLU A 136 -30.39 15.56 -21.88
N ALA A 137 -31.22 15.34 -22.90
CA ALA A 137 -32.64 15.09 -22.75
C ALA A 137 -32.85 13.93 -21.76
N SER A 138 -33.73 14.18 -20.79
CA SER A 138 -34.15 13.25 -19.76
C SER A 138 -34.65 11.93 -20.37
N VAL A 139 -33.94 10.84 -20.11
CA VAL A 139 -34.41 9.46 -20.25
C VAL A 139 -34.43 8.82 -18.87
#